data_AF-R6I8U1-F1
#
_entry.id   AF-R6I8U1-F1
#
_cell.length_a   1.000
_cell.length_b   1.000
_cell.length_c   1.000
_cell.angle_alpha   90.00
_cell.angle_beta   90.00
_cell.angle_gamma   90.00
#
_symmetry.space_group_name_H-M   'P 1'
#
loop_
_entity.id
_entity.type
_entity.pdbx_description
1 polymer ?
#
loop_
_entity_poly.entity_id
_entity_poly.type
_entity_poly.pdbx_seq_one_letter_code
_entity_poly.pdbx_strand_id
1 'polypeptide(L)'
;MRTKEEYYEDTLKNRALLESQEVLNCSCPYRRCEWHGKCRECVALHRYHAEHLPCCLQPLLREKITVLAGCCEMETTSRVKESEKFREYVKEQDAVRGKGRQI
;
A
#
# COMPACT_ATOMS: atom_id res chain seq x y z
N MET A 1 23.46 12.91 -12.37
CA MET A 1 22.83 13.72 -11.29
C MET A 1 22.00 14.78 -11.99
N ARG A 2 20.77 15.06 -11.54
CA ARG A 2 19.88 16.03 -12.21
C ARG A 2 20.36 17.47 -11.98
N THR A 3 20.15 18.36 -12.95
CA THR A 3 20.30 19.82 -12.78
C THR A 3 19.11 20.40 -12.00
N LYS A 4 19.22 21.66 -11.55
CA LYS A 4 18.11 22.34 -10.86
C LYS A 4 16.93 22.58 -11.80
N GLU A 5 17.20 22.85 -13.08
CA GLU A 5 16.19 23.01 -14.13
C GLU A 5 15.46 21.68 -14.38
N GLU A 6 16.18 20.57 -14.52
CA GLU A 6 15.57 19.24 -14.69
C GLU A 6 14.69 18.86 -13.49
N TYR A 7 15.14 19.15 -12.26
CA TYR A 7 14.35 18.89 -11.06
C TYR A 7 13.07 19.73 -10.99
N TYR A 8 13.13 20.99 -11.45
CA TYR A 8 11.95 21.85 -11.52
C TYR A 8 10.93 21.31 -12.53
N GLU A 9 11.38 20.90 -13.71
CA GLU A 9 10.52 20.27 -14.72
C GLU A 9 9.87 18.98 -14.21
N ASP A 10 10.63 18.13 -13.51
CA ASP A 10 10.08 16.94 -12.85
C ASP A 10 9.02 17.31 -11.82
N THR A 11 9.22 18.40 -11.07
CA THR A 11 8.26 18.89 -10.08
C THR A 11 6.95 19.34 -10.74
N LEU A 12 7.03 20.04 -11.88
CA LEU A 12 5.84 20.44 -12.65
C LEU A 12 5.08 19.21 -13.17
N LYS A 13 5.78 18.22 -13.72
CA LYS A 13 5.16 16.96 -14.18
C LYS A 13 4.46 16.23 -13.04
N ASN A 14 5.09 16.15 -11.87
CA ASN A 14 4.49 15.52 -10.70
C ASN A 14 3.21 16.24 -10.24
N ARG A 15 3.19 17.59 -10.26
CA ARG A 15 1.98 18.36 -9.93
C ARG A 15 0.84 18.05 -10.90
N ALA A 16 1.12 18.04 -12.21
CA ALA A 16 0.12 17.71 -13.22
C ALA A 16 -0.40 16.26 -13.07
N LEU A 17 0.48 15.29 -12.76
CA LEU A 17 0.06 13.91 -12.51
C LEU A 17 -0.92 13.79 -11.34
N LEU A 18 -0.74 14.59 -10.28
CA LEU A 18 -1.59 14.57 -9.09
C LEU A 18 -2.98 15.19 -9.33
N GLU A 19 -3.24 15.81 -10.49
CA GLU A 19 -4.58 16.24 -10.89
C GLU A 19 -5.46 15.06 -11.35
N SER A 20 -4.85 13.93 -11.72
CA SER A 20 -5.57 12.74 -12.14
C SER A 20 -6.12 11.96 -10.94
N GLN A 21 -7.45 11.80 -10.89
CA GLN A 21 -8.10 10.96 -9.87
C GLN A 21 -7.66 9.50 -9.95
N GLU A 22 -7.32 9.00 -11.14
CA GLU A 22 -6.79 7.64 -11.32
C GLU A 22 -5.47 7.46 -10.55
N VAL A 23 -4.58 8.44 -10.62
CA VAL A 23 -3.29 8.46 -9.91
C VAL A 23 -3.51 8.52 -8.39
N LEU A 24 -4.54 9.23 -7.94
CA LEU A 24 -4.87 9.37 -6.52
C LEU A 24 -5.60 8.16 -5.92
N ASN A 25 -6.21 7.31 -6.76
CA ASN A 25 -6.97 6.16 -6.29
C ASN A 25 -6.06 5.12 -5.62
N CYS A 26 -6.54 4.53 -4.53
CA CYS A 26 -5.80 3.48 -3.83
C CYS A 26 -5.68 2.23 -4.73
N SER A 27 -4.45 1.91 -5.14
CA SER A 27 -4.13 0.73 -5.95
C SER A 27 -4.02 -0.58 -5.14
N CYS A 28 -4.37 -0.56 -3.86
CA CYS A 28 -4.25 -1.72 -2.99
C CYS A 28 -5.17 -2.87 -3.47
N PRO A 29 -4.66 -4.10 -3.67
CA PRO A 29 -5.48 -5.22 -4.16
C PRO A 29 -6.53 -5.67 -3.14
N TYR A 30 -6.37 -5.33 -1.86
CA TYR A 30 -7.24 -5.77 -0.76
C TYR A 30 -8.39 -4.79 -0.50
N ARG A 31 -9.39 -4.80 -1.39
CA ARG A 31 -10.53 -3.85 -1.34
C ARG A 31 -11.46 -4.02 -0.13
N ARG A 32 -11.51 -5.21 0.49
CA ARG A 32 -12.32 -5.44 1.69
C ARG A 32 -11.70 -4.86 2.96
N CYS A 33 -10.44 -4.41 2.91
CA CYS A 33 -9.71 -3.82 4.03
C CYS A 33 -10.39 -2.56 4.56
N GLU A 34 -10.50 -2.41 5.88
CA GLU A 34 -11.14 -1.27 6.53
C GLU A 34 -10.54 0.08 6.09
N TRP A 35 -9.22 0.12 5.93
CA TRP A 35 -8.46 1.31 5.54
C TRP A 35 -8.24 1.44 4.03
N HIS A 36 -8.93 0.65 3.21
CA HIS A 36 -8.85 0.81 1.75
C HIS A 36 -9.35 2.21 1.34
N GLY A 37 -8.60 2.92 0.49
CA GLY A 37 -8.88 4.31 0.16
C GLY A 37 -8.38 5.34 1.20
N LYS A 38 -8.14 4.93 2.44
CA LYS A 38 -7.63 5.78 3.54
C LYS A 38 -6.10 5.74 3.59
N CYS A 39 -5.45 6.22 2.53
CA CYS A 39 -4.01 6.05 2.33
C CYS A 39 -3.16 6.67 3.45
N ARG A 40 -3.58 7.81 4.03
CA ARG A 40 -2.85 8.48 5.12
C ARG A 40 -2.85 7.63 6.40
N GLU A 41 -4.01 7.12 6.78
CA GLU A 41 -4.24 6.25 7.93
C GLU A 41 -3.50 4.92 7.73
N CYS A 42 -3.59 4.33 6.54
CA CYS A 42 -2.89 3.11 6.20
C CYS A 42 -1.37 3.25 6.36
N VAL A 43 -0.77 4.35 5.86
CA VAL A 43 0.66 4.63 6.03
C VAL A 43 1.02 4.84 7.51
N ALA A 44 0.19 5.54 8.27
CA ALA A 44 0.42 5.75 9.70
C ALA A 44 0.45 4.43 10.47
N LEU A 45 -0.51 3.52 10.22
CA LEU A 45 -0.56 2.19 10.85
C LEU A 45 0.64 1.33 10.47
N HIS A 46 1.00 1.27 9.19
CA HIS A 46 2.18 0.50 8.75
C HIS A 46 3.49 1.06 9.32
N ARG A 47 3.60 2.38 9.45
CA ARG A 47 4.76 3.02 10.08
C ARG A 47 4.84 2.70 11.58
N TYR A 48 3.71 2.74 12.28
CA TYR A 48 3.65 2.46 13.72
C TYR A 48 4.02 1.01 14.04
N HIS A 49 3.42 0.05 13.32
CA HIS A 49 3.68 -1.37 13.57
C HIS A 49 5.01 -1.87 12.99
N ALA A 50 5.51 -1.22 11.92
CA ALA A 50 6.79 -1.53 11.27
C ALA A 50 6.99 -3.00 10.85
N GLU A 51 5.92 -3.79 10.76
CA GLU A 51 5.99 -5.22 10.43
C GLU A 51 6.19 -5.44 8.93
N HIS A 52 5.46 -4.68 8.10
CA HIS A 52 5.52 -4.79 6.65
C HIS A 52 5.05 -3.51 5.95
N LEU A 53 5.40 -3.36 4.67
CA LEU A 53 4.96 -2.24 3.84
C LEU A 53 3.47 -2.33 3.48
N PRO A 54 2.80 -1.19 3.24
CA PRO A 54 1.48 -1.17 2.62
C PRO A 54 1.46 -1.98 1.32
N CYS A 55 0.40 -2.76 1.10
CA CYS A 55 0.34 -3.68 -0.04
C CYS A 55 0.41 -3.00 -1.42
N CYS A 56 -0.09 -1.77 -1.54
CA CYS A 56 0.04 -0.97 -2.75
C CYS A 56 1.50 -0.56 -3.06
N LEU A 57 2.38 -0.53 -2.06
CA LEU A 57 3.79 -0.16 -2.23
C LEU A 57 4.72 -1.37 -2.40
N GLN A 58 4.28 -2.57 -2.01
CA GLN A 58 5.09 -3.79 -2.16
C GLN A 58 5.55 -4.06 -3.60
N PRO A 59 4.74 -3.83 -4.66
CA PRO A 59 5.19 -4.04 -6.04
C PRO A 59 6.42 -3.20 -6.42
N LEU A 60 6.57 -1.99 -5.87
CA LEU A 60 7.69 -1.08 -6.16
C LEU A 60 9.05 -1.67 -5.76
N LEU A 61 9.05 -2.56 -4.77
CA LEU A 61 10.26 -3.22 -4.28
C LEU A 61 10.37 -4.68 -4.71
N ARG A 62 9.25 -5.33 -5.03
CA ARG A 62 9.21 -6.77 -5.34
C ARG A 62 10.22 -7.13 -6.42
N GLU A 63 10.20 -6.43 -7.55
CA GLU A 63 11.12 -6.68 -8.65
C GLU A 63 12.59 -6.55 -8.22
N LYS A 64 12.93 -5.50 -7.46
CA LYS A 64 14.29 -5.26 -6.97
C LYS A 64 14.74 -6.36 -6.00
N ILE A 65 13.86 -6.78 -5.10
CA ILE A 65 14.14 -7.85 -4.13
C ILE A 65 14.27 -9.19 -4.84
N THR A 66 13.43 -9.48 -5.84
CA THR A 66 13.51 -10.72 -6.63
C THR A 66 14.83 -10.81 -7.39
N VAL A 67 15.27 -9.71 -8.02
CA VAL A 67 16.59 -9.67 -8.68
C VAL A 67 17.72 -9.91 -7.67
N LEU A 68 17.67 -9.26 -6.51
CA LEU A 68 18.69 -9.43 -5.46
C LEU A 68 18.74 -10.87 -4.92
N ALA A 69 17.58 -11.50 -4.69
CA ALA A 69 17.50 -12.88 -4.23
C ALA A 69 18.12 -13.84 -5.27
N GLY A 70 17.86 -13.61 -6.56
CA GLY A 70 18.42 -14.41 -7.65
C GLY A 70 19.95 -14.36 -7.73
N CYS A 71 20.59 -13.28 -7.30
CA CYS A 71 22.06 -13.21 -7.21
C CYS A 71 22.67 -14.22 -6.23
N CYS A 72 21.87 -14.77 -5.32
CA CYS A 72 22.28 -15.77 -4.34
C CYS A 72 21.55 -17.12 -4.53
N GLU A 73 21.03 -17.39 -5.73
CA GLU A 73 20.28 -18.61 -6.05
C GLU A 73 19.03 -18.82 -5.15
N MET A 74 18.46 -17.72 -4.65
CA MET A 74 17.26 -17.73 -3.82
C MET A 74 16.02 -17.32 -4.62
N GLU A 75 14.87 -17.87 -4.23
CA GLU A 75 13.57 -17.50 -4.79
C GLU A 75 12.73 -16.67 -3.80
N THR A 76 11.98 -15.70 -4.32
CA THR A 76 11.00 -14.93 -3.53
C THR A 76 9.61 -15.49 -3.70
N THR A 77 8.85 -15.61 -2.61
CA THR A 77 7.44 -16.03 -2.65
C THR A 77 6.52 -14.96 -2.09
N SER A 78 5.29 -14.88 -2.61
CA SER A 78 4.24 -14.06 -2.01
C SER A 78 3.61 -14.75 -0.81
N ARG A 79 3.36 -14.00 0.27
CA ARG A 79 2.58 -14.48 1.41
C ARG A 79 1.14 -13.97 1.33
N VAL A 80 0.19 -14.84 1.61
CA VAL A 80 -1.22 -14.45 1.77
C VAL A 80 -1.36 -13.75 3.11
N LYS A 81 -2.12 -12.65 3.13
CA LYS A 81 -2.42 -11.93 4.37
C LYS A 81 -3.29 -12.79 5.28
N GLU A 82 -2.78 -13.06 6.48
CA GLU A 82 -3.55 -13.78 7.50
C GLU A 82 -4.82 -13.02 7.88
N SER A 83 -4.76 -11.69 7.91
CA SER A 83 -5.89 -10.83 8.26
C SER A 83 -7.13 -11.04 7.39
N GLU A 84 -7.01 -11.54 6.16
CA GLU A 84 -8.18 -11.89 5.33
C GLU A 84 -9.06 -12.93 6.00
N LYS A 85 -8.47 -13.90 6.72
CA LYS A 85 -9.20 -14.98 7.40
C LYS A 85 -10.06 -14.46 8.54
N PHE A 86 -9.67 -13.34 9.16
CA PHE A 86 -10.33 -12.80 10.34
C PHE A 86 -11.31 -11.66 10.01
N ARG A 87 -11.41 -11.23 8.75
CA ARG A 87 -12.28 -10.10 8.38
C ARG A 87 -13.77 -10.36 8.62
N GLU A 88 -14.22 -11.58 8.36
CA GLU A 88 -15.62 -11.95 8.59
C GLU A 88 -15.93 -11.88 10.08
N TYR A 89 -15.05 -12.43 10.91
CA TYR A 89 -15.17 -12.35 12.36
C TYR A 89 -15.21 -10.90 12.88
N VAL A 90 -14.34 -10.01 12.36
CA VAL A 90 -14.36 -8.58 12.74
C VAL A 90 -15.72 -7.96 12.41
N LYS A 91 -16.25 -8.23 11.20
CA LYS A 91 -17.57 -7.71 10.78
C LYS A 91 -18.70 -8.22 11.67
N GLU A 92 -18.67 -9.49 12.07
CA GLU A 92 -19.64 -10.06 13.00
C GLU A 92 -19.57 -9.37 14.37
N GLN A 93 -18.36 -9.16 14.90
CA GLN A 93 -18.17 -8.50 16.19
C GLN A 93 -18.62 -7.03 16.17
N ASP A 94 -18.37 -6.33 15.08
CA ASP A 94 -18.81 -4.94 14.89
C ASP A 94 -20.34 -4.85 14.91
N ALA A 95 -21.03 -5.77 14.22
CA ALA A 95 -22.48 -5.85 14.22
C ALA A 95 -23.04 -6.12 15.63
N VAL A 96 -22.46 -7.07 16.37
CA VAL A 96 -22.86 -7.37 17.76
C VAL A 96 -22.65 -6.17 18.69
N ARG A 97 -21.57 -5.42 18.49
CA ARG A 97 -21.20 -4.29 19.37
C ARG A 97 -21.81 -2.95 18.94
N GLY A 98 -22.64 -2.93 17.91
CA GLY A 98 -23.21 -1.70 17.36
C GLY A 98 -22.16 -0.74 16.81
N LYS A 99 -20.97 -1.24 16.45
CA LYS A 99 -19.92 -0.43 15.84
C LYS A 99 -20.09 -0.45 14.33
N GLY A 100 -20.34 0.71 13.75
CA GLY A 100 -20.25 0.88 12.29
C GLY A 100 -18.79 0.93 11.85
N ARG A 101 -18.53 0.51 10.62
CA ARG A 101 -17.26 0.82 9.95
C ARG A 101 -17.11 2.34 9.97
N GLN A 102 -16.10 2.87 10.66
CA GLN A 102 -15.84 4.31 10.63
C GLN A 102 -15.51 4.67 9.19
N ILE A 103 -16.43 5.36 8.51
CA ILE A 103 -16.23 5.91 7.16
C ILE A 103 -15.36 7.15 7.25
#